data_AF-A0A1F3Y4U9-F1
#
_entry.id   AF-A0A1F3Y4U9-F1
#
_cell.length_a   1.000
_cell.length_b   1.000
_cell.length_c   1.000
_cell.angle_alpha   90.00
_cell.angle_beta   90.00
_cell.angle_gamma   90.00
#
_symmetry.space_group_name_H-M   'P 1'
#
loop_
_entity.id
_entity.type
_entity.pdbx_description
1 polymer ?
#
loop_
_entity_poly.entity_id
_entity_poly.type
_entity_poly.pdbx_seq_one_letter_code
_entity_poly.pdbx_strand_id
1 'polypeptide(L)'
;MGDDRFFKLRAFAVLFAFGLAPGSKVLAQNQQPLPRPDSEPIHVVIDIDRTILDTVEQGTPAEFLSSARLIPKTGKIFGYRYIVLDGAPEMIAAVSTLPDVKVSLFSRGNRARNLAVLEQLKLPDGRSAKDAAYRIFSLEDAPLPKKDLYKVIGKSGDINRIILIDDHLDYAVSGQHRNLLWLPHTDQPRIHRYQLARAAGLLLAVLEIAKKTEKPIRDILWDFQWKKDGAARLVYRKELLTDRSLYEKGVEFLRRVNPQYTIPSVFLDELREGCLWRALTSIRAP
;
A
#
# COMPACT_ATOMS: atom_id res chain seq x y z
N MET A 1 -49.51 11.37 13.68
CA MET A 1 -49.55 10.49 12.49
C MET A 1 -49.13 11.33 11.30
N GLY A 2 -47.86 11.22 10.91
CA GLY A 2 -47.25 12.03 9.86
C GLY A 2 -46.16 11.20 9.19
N ASP A 3 -46.31 11.06 7.88
CA ASP A 3 -45.68 10.10 6.98
C ASP A 3 -44.16 10.00 7.05
N ASP A 4 -43.72 8.75 7.19
CA ASP A 4 -42.38 8.24 6.95
C ASP A 4 -42.08 8.28 5.43
N ARG A 5 -41.22 9.21 5.00
CA ARG A 5 -40.64 9.17 3.65
C ARG A 5 -39.13 8.96 3.72
N PHE A 6 -38.81 7.68 3.63
CA PHE A 6 -37.53 7.07 3.26
C PHE A 6 -36.61 7.96 2.39
N PHE A 7 -35.52 8.41 3.01
CA PHE A 7 -34.33 8.88 2.30
C PHE A 7 -33.58 7.67 1.71
N LYS A 8 -33.83 7.36 0.44
CA LYS A 8 -32.98 6.43 -0.34
C LYS A 8 -31.70 7.17 -0.74
N LEU A 9 -30.63 6.97 0.02
CA LEU A 9 -29.26 7.29 -0.41
C LEU A 9 -28.94 6.52 -1.70
N ARG A 10 -28.71 7.25 -2.79
CA ARG A 10 -28.08 6.70 -4.00
C ARG A 10 -26.62 6.41 -3.68
N ALA A 11 -26.31 5.14 -3.46
CA ALA A 11 -24.94 4.65 -3.54
C ALA A 11 -24.43 4.85 -4.96
N PHE A 12 -23.32 5.56 -5.10
CA PHE A 12 -22.53 5.63 -6.33
C PHE A 12 -22.01 4.23 -6.64
N ALA A 13 -22.77 3.48 -7.44
CA ALA A 13 -22.20 2.38 -8.20
C ALA A 13 -21.40 3.00 -9.34
N VAL A 14 -20.08 3.03 -9.20
CA VAL A 14 -19.19 3.09 -10.37
C VAL A 14 -19.27 1.71 -11.01
N LEU A 15 -20.37 1.53 -11.74
CA LEU A 15 -20.67 0.33 -12.51
C LEU A 15 -19.88 0.47 -13.81
N PHE A 16 -18.92 -0.43 -14.01
CA PHE A 16 -18.31 -0.69 -15.29
C PHE A 16 -19.40 -1.02 -16.31
N ALA A 17 -19.77 -0.04 -17.14
CA ALA A 17 -20.60 -0.24 -18.31
C ALA A 17 -19.70 -0.30 -19.56
N PHE A 18 -19.06 -1.45 -19.77
CA PHE A 18 -18.71 -1.89 -21.12
C PHE A 18 -19.76 -2.91 -21.53
N GLY A 19 -20.69 -2.48 -22.39
CA GLY A 19 -21.66 -3.35 -23.01
C GLY A 19 -20.96 -4.42 -23.86
N LEU A 20 -21.19 -5.68 -23.52
CA LEU A 20 -20.87 -6.81 -24.39
C LEU A 20 -22.09 -7.07 -25.27
N ALA A 21 -21.99 -6.65 -26.53
CA ALA A 21 -22.79 -7.25 -27.59
C ALA A 21 -22.20 -8.64 -27.92
N PRO A 22 -23.03 -9.68 -28.13
CA PRO A 22 -22.53 -10.97 -28.56
C PRO A 22 -22.25 -10.94 -30.05
N GLY A 23 -20.99 -11.14 -30.42
CA GLY A 23 -20.59 -11.46 -31.78
C GLY A 23 -19.66 -10.42 -32.39
N SER A 24 -18.35 -10.68 -32.32
CA SER A 24 -17.41 -10.53 -33.43
C SER A 24 -16.03 -11.05 -33.02
N LYS A 25 -15.46 -11.86 -33.90
CA LYS A 25 -14.12 -12.43 -33.83
C LYS A 25 -13.05 -11.33 -33.93
N VAL A 26 -11.84 -11.71 -33.49
CA VAL A 26 -10.54 -11.03 -33.60
C VAL A 26 -10.15 -10.27 -32.33
N LEU A 27 -9.46 -10.98 -31.44
CA LEU A 27 -8.64 -10.45 -30.35
C LEU A 27 -7.48 -9.64 -30.97
N ALA A 28 -7.75 -8.38 -31.29
CA ALA A 28 -6.69 -7.39 -31.40
C ALA A 28 -6.14 -7.20 -29.99
N GLN A 29 -4.87 -7.59 -29.79
CA GLN A 29 -4.12 -7.23 -28.61
C GLN A 29 -4.15 -5.71 -28.49
N ASN A 30 -4.91 -5.21 -27.51
CA ASN A 30 -4.87 -3.84 -27.04
C ASN A 30 -3.45 -3.60 -26.51
N GLN A 31 -2.52 -3.26 -27.40
CA GLN A 31 -1.25 -2.67 -27.04
C GLN A 31 -1.59 -1.29 -26.47
N GLN A 32 -1.75 -1.25 -25.15
CA GLN A 32 -1.80 0.01 -24.42
C GLN A 32 -0.55 0.81 -24.80
N PRO A 33 -0.66 2.14 -25.01
CA PRO A 33 0.52 2.95 -25.23
C PRO A 33 1.46 2.76 -24.03
N LEU A 34 2.63 2.20 -24.30
CA LEU A 34 3.72 2.15 -23.34
C LEU A 34 3.99 3.59 -22.86
N PRO A 35 4.36 3.80 -21.58
CA PRO A 35 4.82 5.11 -21.14
C PRO A 35 5.88 5.62 -22.12
N ARG A 36 5.80 6.90 -22.50
CA ARG A 36 6.75 7.50 -23.44
C ARG A 36 8.16 7.28 -22.87
N PRO A 37 9.14 6.82 -23.67
CA PRO A 37 10.51 6.58 -23.21
C PRO A 37 11.17 7.76 -22.49
N ASP A 38 10.62 8.97 -22.63
CA ASP A 38 11.12 10.21 -22.05
C ASP A 38 10.41 10.66 -20.75
N SER A 39 9.42 9.92 -20.23
CA SER A 39 8.78 10.30 -18.96
C SER A 39 9.65 9.91 -17.77
N GLU A 40 9.82 10.81 -16.79
CA GLU A 40 10.48 10.48 -15.51
C GLU A 40 9.86 9.22 -14.87
N PRO A 41 10.64 8.36 -14.19
CA PRO A 41 10.10 7.18 -13.54
C PRO A 41 9.15 7.51 -12.40
N ILE A 42 8.20 6.61 -12.15
CA ILE A 42 7.36 6.67 -10.95
C ILE A 42 8.17 6.17 -9.76
N HIS A 43 8.20 6.96 -8.68
CA HIS A 43 8.82 6.56 -7.43
C HIS A 43 7.79 5.95 -6.48
N VAL A 44 8.03 4.73 -6.02
CA VAL A 44 7.26 4.13 -4.92
C VAL A 44 8.17 4.06 -3.70
N VAL A 45 7.82 4.80 -2.67
CA VAL A 45 8.54 4.86 -1.40
C VAL A 45 7.77 4.05 -0.38
N ILE A 46 8.39 3.05 0.22
CA ILE A 46 7.73 2.18 1.20
C ILE A 46 8.36 2.48 2.56
N ASP A 47 7.52 2.81 3.54
CA ASP A 47 7.96 2.90 4.93
C ASP A 47 8.44 1.54 5.47
N ILE A 48 9.30 1.57 6.50
CA ILE A 48 9.83 0.33 7.09
C ILE A 48 9.03 -0.10 8.32
N ASP A 49 8.88 0.79 9.30
CA ASP A 49 8.43 0.47 10.64
C ASP A 49 6.90 0.47 10.72
N ARG A 50 6.30 -0.64 11.15
CA ARG A 50 4.84 -0.90 11.12
C ARG A 50 4.23 -0.97 9.71
N THR A 51 5.04 -0.81 8.66
CA THR A 51 4.63 -0.96 7.26
C THR A 51 5.09 -2.28 6.64
N ILE A 52 6.39 -2.61 6.69
CA ILE A 52 6.91 -3.91 6.23
C ILE A 52 7.48 -4.77 7.36
N LEU A 53 7.76 -4.16 8.49
CA LEU A 53 8.28 -4.81 9.69
C LEU A 53 7.55 -4.33 10.93
N ASP A 54 7.40 -5.19 11.92
CA ASP A 54 7.00 -4.78 13.26
C ASP A 54 8.04 -5.19 14.30
N THR A 55 8.08 -4.51 15.44
CA THR A 55 8.99 -4.88 16.54
C THR A 55 8.35 -5.98 17.38
N VAL A 56 9.13 -6.99 17.77
CA VAL A 56 8.69 -7.97 18.76
C VAL A 56 8.68 -7.30 20.13
N GLU A 57 7.51 -6.95 20.61
CA GLU A 57 7.29 -6.34 21.93
C GLU A 57 7.18 -7.42 23.03
N GLN A 58 7.36 -7.01 24.28
CA GLN A 58 7.10 -7.88 25.42
C GLN A 58 5.60 -8.19 25.46
N GLY A 59 5.23 -9.47 25.39
CA GLY A 59 3.84 -9.89 25.37
C GLY A 59 3.25 -10.11 23.97
N THR A 60 4.03 -9.97 22.88
CA THR A 60 3.59 -10.45 21.56
C THR A 60 3.17 -11.92 21.67
N PRO A 61 1.93 -12.30 21.31
CA PRO A 61 1.43 -13.65 21.51
C PRO A 61 2.29 -14.71 20.78
N ALA A 62 2.53 -15.84 21.44
CA ALA A 62 3.39 -16.91 20.90
C ALA A 62 2.89 -17.46 19.56
N GLU A 63 1.58 -17.48 19.34
CA GLU A 63 0.93 -17.87 18.09
C GLU A 63 1.26 -16.95 16.91
N PHE A 64 1.45 -15.65 17.16
CA PHE A 64 1.93 -14.72 16.13
C PHE A 64 3.39 -15.03 15.79
N LEU A 65 4.21 -15.32 16.80
CA LEU A 65 5.63 -15.60 16.63
C LEU A 65 5.91 -16.95 15.96
N SER A 66 5.05 -17.95 16.14
CA SER A 66 5.27 -19.31 15.63
C SER A 66 5.19 -19.40 14.10
N SER A 67 4.40 -18.53 13.48
CA SER A 67 4.27 -18.44 12.01
C SER A 67 4.98 -17.23 11.40
N ALA A 68 5.43 -16.29 12.22
CA ALA A 68 6.12 -15.08 11.77
C ALA A 68 7.52 -15.37 11.23
N ARG A 69 7.87 -14.66 10.15
CA ARG A 69 9.26 -14.55 9.71
C ARG A 69 9.97 -13.51 10.55
N LEU A 70 11.00 -13.92 11.28
CA LEU A 70 11.72 -13.06 12.22
C LEU A 70 13.08 -12.58 11.68
N ILE A 71 13.43 -11.33 11.98
CA ILE A 71 14.73 -10.72 11.69
C ILE A 71 15.31 -10.10 12.98
N PRO A 72 16.54 -10.40 13.39
CA PRO A 72 17.34 -11.53 12.91
C PRO A 72 16.69 -12.85 13.34
N LYS A 73 17.06 -13.95 12.64
CA LYS A 73 16.59 -15.30 13.01
C LYS A 73 17.01 -15.66 14.44
N THR A 74 18.22 -15.28 14.83
CA THR A 74 18.80 -15.45 16.17
C THR A 74 19.41 -14.13 16.65
N GLY A 75 19.44 -13.91 17.97
CA GLY A 75 19.97 -12.68 18.56
C GLY A 75 19.05 -11.47 18.38
N LYS A 76 19.65 -10.28 18.31
CA LYS A 76 18.96 -8.99 18.24
C LYS A 76 19.73 -8.02 17.34
N ILE A 77 19.03 -7.15 16.64
CA ILE A 77 19.59 -6.00 15.93
C ILE A 77 19.20 -4.76 16.73
N PHE A 78 20.18 -4.02 17.25
CA PHE A 78 19.95 -2.85 18.10
C PHE A 78 18.99 -3.12 19.30
N GLY A 79 19.09 -4.32 19.90
CA GLY A 79 18.27 -4.68 21.07
C GLY A 79 16.90 -5.29 20.75
N TYR A 80 16.50 -5.35 19.48
CA TYR A 80 15.19 -5.82 19.06
C TYR A 80 15.26 -7.03 18.12
N ARG A 81 14.14 -7.75 18.06
CA ARG A 81 13.78 -8.64 16.94
C ARG A 81 12.59 -8.03 16.23
N TYR A 82 12.45 -8.34 14.96
CA TYR A 82 11.45 -7.79 14.07
C TYR A 82 10.65 -8.92 13.44
N ILE A 83 9.35 -8.72 13.32
CA ILE A 83 8.43 -9.54 12.53
C ILE A 83 8.39 -8.94 11.14
N VAL A 84 8.60 -9.75 10.11
CA VAL A 84 8.32 -9.36 8.73
C VAL A 84 6.83 -9.51 8.49
N LEU A 85 6.18 -8.43 8.06
CA LEU A 85 4.74 -8.46 7.77
C LEU A 85 4.46 -9.26 6.49
N ASP A 86 3.32 -9.95 6.46
CA ASP A 86 2.98 -10.86 5.36
C ASP A 86 2.85 -10.09 4.03
N GLY A 87 3.60 -10.52 3.02
CA GLY A 87 3.65 -9.89 1.71
C GLY A 87 4.69 -8.78 1.57
N ALA A 88 5.45 -8.42 2.62
CA ALA A 88 6.49 -7.40 2.53
C ALA A 88 7.61 -7.73 1.52
N PRO A 89 8.24 -8.92 1.55
CA PRO A 89 9.24 -9.29 0.55
C PRO A 89 8.65 -9.28 -0.88
N GLU A 90 7.44 -9.81 -1.04
CA GLU A 90 6.75 -9.88 -2.31
C GLU A 90 6.39 -8.49 -2.84
N MET A 91 5.94 -7.58 -1.98
CA MET A 91 5.58 -6.21 -2.36
C MET A 91 6.79 -5.47 -2.92
N ILE A 92 7.93 -5.53 -2.21
CA ILE A 92 9.17 -4.89 -2.67
C ILE A 92 9.62 -5.48 -4.01
N ALA A 93 9.65 -6.81 -4.12
CA ALA A 93 10.07 -7.49 -5.34
C ALA A 93 9.11 -7.23 -6.51
N ALA A 94 7.80 -7.38 -6.32
CA ALA A 94 6.79 -7.22 -7.36
C ALA A 94 6.75 -5.78 -7.88
N VAL A 95 6.74 -4.77 -7.02
CA VAL A 95 6.77 -3.36 -7.45
C VAL A 95 8.04 -3.06 -8.24
N SER A 96 9.18 -3.66 -7.87
CA SER A 96 10.45 -3.50 -8.60
C SER A 96 10.44 -4.13 -10.00
N THR A 97 9.46 -4.99 -10.31
CA THR A 97 9.26 -5.54 -11.68
C THR A 97 8.41 -4.65 -12.58
N LEU A 98 7.76 -3.61 -12.03
CA LEU A 98 6.94 -2.71 -12.83
C LEU A 98 7.83 -1.87 -13.75
N PRO A 99 7.47 -1.72 -15.03
CA PRO A 99 8.23 -0.87 -15.94
C PRO A 99 8.15 0.58 -15.48
N ASP A 100 9.28 1.29 -15.58
CA ASP A 100 9.38 2.71 -15.24
C ASP A 100 9.05 3.03 -13.76
N VAL A 101 9.28 2.09 -12.85
CA VAL A 101 9.09 2.27 -11.41
C VAL A 101 10.41 2.11 -10.66
N LYS A 102 10.69 3.04 -9.74
CA LYS A 102 11.80 2.96 -8.77
C LYS A 102 11.28 2.75 -7.37
N VAL A 103 11.73 1.70 -6.69
CA VAL A 103 11.34 1.40 -5.31
C VAL A 103 12.37 1.94 -4.33
N SER A 104 11.98 2.84 -3.43
CA SER A 104 12.84 3.30 -2.33
C SER A 104 12.24 2.90 -0.98
N LEU A 105 13.09 2.76 0.03
CA LEU A 105 12.66 2.45 1.40
C LEU A 105 12.95 3.66 2.29
N PHE A 106 12.03 4.04 3.17
CA PHE A 106 12.19 5.23 4.00
C PHE A 106 11.63 5.03 5.40
N SER A 107 12.49 4.99 6.41
CA SER A 107 12.07 4.99 7.82
C SER A 107 12.69 6.12 8.62
N ARG A 108 12.06 6.45 9.75
CA ARG A 108 12.60 7.38 10.76
C ARG A 108 13.52 6.70 11.78
N GLY A 109 13.82 5.42 11.60
CA GLY A 109 14.84 4.69 12.33
C GLY A 109 16.25 5.15 11.93
N ASN A 110 17.21 4.89 12.82
CA ASN A 110 18.62 5.14 12.57
C ASN A 110 19.11 4.36 11.34
N ARG A 111 19.97 5.00 10.53
CA ARG A 111 20.50 4.40 9.30
C ARG A 111 21.16 3.04 9.49
N ALA A 112 22.00 2.88 10.50
CA ALA A 112 22.70 1.61 10.72
C ALA A 112 21.71 0.48 11.06
N ARG A 113 20.66 0.77 11.83
CA ARG A 113 19.58 -0.17 12.09
C ARG A 113 18.84 -0.54 10.82
N ASN A 114 18.41 0.45 10.03
CA ASN A 114 17.64 0.21 8.82
C ASN A 114 18.41 -0.67 7.84
N LEU A 115 19.68 -0.35 7.59
CA LEU A 115 20.54 -1.15 6.71
C LEU A 115 20.73 -2.58 7.24
N ALA A 116 20.98 -2.77 8.54
CA ALA A 116 21.19 -4.08 9.13
C ALA A 116 19.95 -4.99 9.02
N VAL A 117 18.76 -4.42 9.20
CA VAL A 117 17.51 -5.19 9.08
C VAL A 117 17.18 -5.50 7.63
N LEU A 118 17.33 -4.53 6.72
CA LEU A 118 17.03 -4.71 5.29
C LEU A 118 18.00 -5.69 4.59
N GLU A 119 19.24 -5.79 5.06
CA GLU A 119 20.22 -6.80 4.62
C GLU A 119 19.72 -8.24 4.86
N GLN A 120 19.00 -8.44 5.97
CA GLN A 120 18.48 -9.76 6.38
C GLN A 120 17.09 -10.06 5.79
N LEU A 121 16.36 -9.04 5.35
CA LEU A 121 15.07 -9.21 4.67
C LEU A 121 15.28 -9.73 3.25
N LYS A 122 15.30 -11.06 3.08
CA LYS A 122 15.43 -11.69 1.76
C LYS A 122 14.13 -11.68 0.96
N LEU A 123 14.22 -11.28 -0.30
CA LEU A 123 13.15 -11.26 -1.29
C LEU A 123 12.98 -12.64 -1.96
N PRO A 124 11.87 -12.88 -2.68
CA PRO A 124 11.64 -14.14 -3.40
C PRO A 124 12.73 -14.50 -4.43
N ASP A 125 13.42 -13.50 -4.99
CA ASP A 125 14.54 -13.69 -5.94
C ASP A 125 15.90 -13.90 -5.25
N GLY A 126 15.93 -14.00 -3.92
CA GLY A 126 17.12 -14.24 -3.12
C GLY A 126 17.91 -12.99 -2.73
N ARG A 127 17.67 -11.83 -3.36
CA ARG A 127 18.32 -10.57 -2.99
C ARG A 127 17.87 -10.11 -1.61
N SER A 128 18.67 -9.28 -0.95
CA SER A 128 18.18 -8.54 0.22
C SER A 128 17.28 -7.38 -0.23
N ALA A 129 16.37 -6.93 0.64
CA ALA A 129 15.60 -5.72 0.40
C ALA A 129 16.49 -4.49 0.26
N LYS A 130 17.66 -4.50 0.92
CA LYS A 130 18.69 -3.46 0.78
C LYS A 130 19.26 -3.42 -0.65
N ASP A 131 19.58 -4.57 -1.23
CA ASP A 131 20.15 -4.66 -2.59
C ASP A 131 19.12 -4.38 -3.70
N ALA A 132 17.84 -4.63 -3.41
CA ALA A 132 16.77 -4.38 -4.36
C ALA A 132 16.27 -2.93 -4.37
N ALA A 133 16.44 -2.20 -3.26
CA ALA A 133 16.01 -0.82 -3.16
C ALA A 133 16.85 0.11 -4.05
N TYR A 134 16.20 1.00 -4.79
CA TYR A 134 16.84 2.09 -5.52
C TYR A 134 17.61 3.02 -4.58
N ARG A 135 16.96 3.41 -3.48
CA ARG A 135 17.53 4.26 -2.41
C ARG A 135 16.92 3.88 -1.06
N ILE A 136 17.70 4.08 0.00
CA ILE A 136 17.27 3.85 1.38
C ILE A 136 17.46 5.16 2.15
N PHE A 137 16.38 5.67 2.73
CA PHE A 137 16.34 6.89 3.51
C PHE A 137 16.09 6.55 4.97
N SER A 138 16.76 7.28 5.86
CA SER A 138 16.70 7.08 7.31
C SER A 138 16.40 8.40 8.02
N LEU A 139 16.38 8.39 9.36
CA LEU A 139 16.17 9.58 10.18
C LEU A 139 17.06 10.76 9.76
N GLU A 140 18.31 10.45 9.43
CA GLU A 140 19.36 11.41 9.09
C GLU A 140 19.11 12.12 7.75
N ASP A 141 18.19 11.61 6.92
CA ASP A 141 17.85 12.17 5.60
C ASP A 141 16.64 13.13 5.63
N ALA A 142 15.94 13.21 6.77
CA ALA A 142 14.72 13.99 6.95
C ALA A 142 14.92 15.16 7.93
N PRO A 143 14.59 16.41 7.57
CA PRO A 143 14.43 17.46 8.57
C PRO A 143 13.24 17.07 9.47
N LEU A 144 13.52 16.91 10.76
CA LEU A 144 12.55 16.42 11.74
C LEU A 144 11.22 17.21 11.69
N PRO A 145 10.04 16.57 11.88
CA PRO A 145 9.77 15.13 12.06
C PRO A 145 9.20 14.43 10.80
N LYS A 146 9.25 15.05 9.61
CA LYS A 146 8.48 14.59 8.43
C LYS A 146 9.36 14.11 7.28
N LYS A 147 8.88 13.12 6.52
CA LYS A 147 9.45 12.59 5.28
C LYS A 147 9.22 13.58 4.13
N ASP A 148 10.31 14.17 3.65
CA ASP A 148 10.30 15.05 2.48
C ASP A 148 10.55 14.24 1.20
N LEU A 149 9.52 14.08 0.38
CA LEU A 149 9.58 13.31 -0.85
C LEU A 149 10.48 13.96 -1.92
N TYR A 150 10.76 15.27 -1.86
CA TYR A 150 11.75 15.89 -2.74
C TYR A 150 13.19 15.42 -2.47
N LYS A 151 13.48 14.84 -1.30
CA LYS A 151 14.78 14.18 -1.04
C LYS A 151 14.92 12.88 -1.83
N VAL A 152 13.79 12.23 -2.12
CA VAL A 152 13.74 10.97 -2.87
C VAL A 152 13.99 11.23 -4.35
N ILE A 153 13.21 12.14 -4.94
CA ILE A 153 13.20 12.43 -6.39
C ILE A 153 14.17 13.55 -6.79
N GLY A 154 14.77 14.26 -5.83
CA GLY A 154 15.56 15.46 -6.08
C GLY A 154 14.69 16.70 -6.18
N LYS A 155 15.31 17.90 -6.04
CA LYS A 155 14.57 19.18 -6.04
C LYS A 155 13.85 19.48 -7.35
N SER A 156 14.30 18.90 -8.46
CA SER A 156 13.72 19.08 -9.79
C SER A 156 12.76 17.95 -10.20
N GLY A 157 12.62 16.91 -9.38
CA GLY A 157 11.80 15.76 -9.74
C GLY A 157 10.30 16.05 -9.62
N ASP A 158 9.49 15.34 -10.41
CA ASP A 158 8.04 15.53 -10.43
C ASP A 158 7.34 14.87 -9.22
N ILE A 159 6.90 15.69 -8.28
CA ILE A 159 6.10 15.25 -7.11
C ILE A 159 4.76 14.60 -7.51
N ASN A 160 4.30 14.76 -8.75
CA ASN A 160 3.10 14.08 -9.23
C ASN A 160 3.34 12.60 -9.58
N ARG A 161 4.59 12.14 -9.57
CA ARG A 161 5.01 10.78 -9.93
C ARG A 161 5.64 10.03 -8.77
N ILE A 162 5.23 10.35 -7.54
CA ILE A 162 5.68 9.64 -6.34
C ILE A 162 4.52 9.21 -5.47
N ILE A 163 4.61 7.99 -4.95
CA ILE A 163 3.68 7.40 -3.99
C ILE A 163 4.50 7.01 -2.76
N LEU A 164 4.09 7.49 -1.58
CA LEU A 164 4.57 7.03 -0.28
C LEU A 164 3.57 6.01 0.27
N ILE A 165 4.02 4.83 0.68
CA ILE A 165 3.22 3.83 1.40
C ILE A 165 3.67 3.88 2.86
N ASP A 166 2.77 4.26 3.77
CA ASP A 166 3.10 4.53 5.17
C ASP A 166 1.88 4.27 6.06
N ASP A 167 2.09 3.85 7.29
CA ASP A 167 1.04 3.66 8.29
C ASP A 167 0.64 4.96 9.00
N HIS A 168 1.44 6.03 8.85
CA HIS A 168 1.23 7.29 9.55
C HIS A 168 0.93 8.48 8.62
N LEU A 169 -0.25 9.10 8.78
CA LEU A 169 -0.68 10.25 7.96
C LEU A 169 0.24 11.47 8.08
N ASP A 170 0.71 11.76 9.30
CA ASP A 170 1.44 12.99 9.58
C ASP A 170 2.92 12.97 9.14
N TYR A 171 3.41 11.84 8.64
CA TYR A 171 4.80 11.72 8.21
C TYR A 171 5.08 12.35 6.85
N ALA A 172 4.08 12.63 6.01
CA ALA A 172 4.32 13.43 4.82
C ALA A 172 4.50 14.92 5.18
N VAL A 173 5.50 15.58 4.58
CA VAL A 173 5.65 17.05 4.65
C VAL A 173 4.38 17.74 4.13
N SER A 174 4.09 18.95 4.63
CA SER A 174 2.94 19.74 4.18
C SER A 174 2.91 19.86 2.65
N GLY A 175 1.73 19.68 2.05
CA GLY A 175 1.54 19.65 0.60
C GLY A 175 1.86 18.31 -0.09
N GLN A 176 2.50 17.35 0.60
CA GLN A 176 2.82 16.02 0.07
C GLN A 176 1.86 14.92 0.57
N HIS A 177 0.84 15.26 1.37
CA HIS A 177 -0.14 14.30 1.90
C HIS A 177 -0.90 13.54 0.80
N ARG A 178 -1.07 14.14 -0.38
CA ARG A 178 -1.74 13.48 -1.52
C ARG A 178 -0.90 12.36 -2.14
N ASN A 179 0.39 12.31 -1.85
CA ASN A 179 1.28 11.25 -2.30
C ASN A 179 1.17 10.01 -1.40
N LEU A 180 0.46 10.07 -0.28
CA LEU A 180 0.38 8.97 0.68
C LEU A 180 -0.72 7.96 0.31
N LEU A 181 -0.30 6.72 0.06
CA LEU A 181 -1.13 5.52 0.16
C LEU A 181 -1.07 5.08 1.62
N TRP A 182 -2.12 5.41 2.36
CA TRP A 182 -2.16 5.23 3.79
C TRP A 182 -2.55 3.80 4.17
N LEU A 183 -1.80 3.21 5.10
CA LEU A 183 -2.11 1.94 5.74
C LEU A 183 -2.67 2.22 7.15
N PRO A 184 -3.97 2.50 7.29
CA PRO A 184 -4.53 2.80 8.60
C PRO A 184 -4.31 1.63 9.55
N HIS A 185 -3.86 1.96 10.76
CA HIS A 185 -3.88 1.03 11.86
C HIS A 185 -5.32 0.63 12.18
N THR A 186 -5.54 -0.67 12.37
CA THR A 186 -6.86 -1.21 12.69
C THR A 186 -6.75 -2.15 13.87
N ASP A 187 -7.74 -2.13 14.75
CA ASP A 187 -7.86 -3.10 15.86
C ASP A 187 -8.16 -4.54 15.37
N GLN A 188 -8.22 -4.76 14.05
CA GLN A 188 -8.45 -6.05 13.40
C GLN A 188 -7.12 -6.66 12.95
N PRO A 189 -6.54 -7.62 13.71
CA PRO A 189 -5.20 -8.12 13.44
C PRO A 189 -5.05 -8.76 12.07
N ARG A 190 -6.12 -9.36 11.53
CA ARG A 190 -6.12 -9.95 10.18
C ARG A 190 -6.04 -8.91 9.07
N ILE A 191 -6.73 -7.77 9.22
CA ILE A 191 -6.63 -6.66 8.26
C ILE A 191 -5.21 -6.11 8.27
N HIS A 192 -4.64 -5.91 9.45
CA HIS A 192 -3.25 -5.48 9.58
C HIS A 192 -2.28 -6.49 8.97
N ARG A 193 -2.45 -7.78 9.27
CA ARG A 193 -1.60 -8.87 8.76
C ARG A 193 -1.54 -8.89 7.22
N TYR A 194 -2.67 -8.71 6.54
CA TYR A 194 -2.75 -8.78 5.08
C TYR A 194 -2.82 -7.40 4.38
N GLN A 195 -2.48 -6.33 5.11
CA GLN A 195 -2.62 -4.96 4.60
C GLN A 195 -1.76 -4.68 3.35
N LEU A 196 -0.63 -5.37 3.19
CA LEU A 196 0.26 -5.19 2.04
C LEU A 196 -0.29 -5.80 0.75
N ALA A 197 -1.09 -6.88 0.83
CA ALA A 197 -1.84 -7.35 -0.33
C ALA A 197 -2.86 -6.28 -0.76
N ARG A 198 -3.62 -5.71 0.17
CA ARG A 198 -4.54 -4.60 -0.15
C ARG A 198 -3.79 -3.39 -0.74
N ALA A 199 -2.66 -3.00 -0.15
CA ALA A 199 -1.85 -1.89 -0.61
C ALA A 199 -1.36 -2.11 -2.06
N ALA A 200 -0.92 -3.33 -2.39
CA ALA A 200 -0.56 -3.71 -3.74
C ALA A 200 -1.74 -3.56 -4.72
N GLY A 201 -2.93 -4.04 -4.35
CA GLY A 201 -4.14 -3.88 -5.17
C GLY A 201 -4.53 -2.43 -5.40
N LEU A 202 -4.45 -1.60 -4.35
CA LEU A 202 -4.67 -0.15 -4.41
C LEU A 202 -3.67 0.53 -5.34
N LEU A 203 -2.37 0.25 -5.18
CA LEU A 203 -1.30 0.77 -6.02
C LEU A 203 -1.59 0.47 -7.50
N LEU A 204 -1.91 -0.78 -7.82
CA LEU A 204 -2.22 -1.16 -9.20
C LEU A 204 -3.47 -0.47 -9.75
N ALA A 205 -4.53 -0.34 -8.95
CA ALA A 205 -5.73 0.38 -9.36
C ALA A 205 -5.43 1.85 -9.67
N VAL A 206 -4.65 2.53 -8.82
CA VAL A 206 -4.21 3.92 -9.03
C VAL A 206 -3.38 4.04 -10.30
N LEU A 207 -2.39 3.17 -10.50
CA LEU A 207 -1.53 3.20 -11.69
C LEU A 207 -2.32 2.92 -12.97
N GLU A 208 -3.31 2.03 -12.95
CA GLU A 208 -4.18 1.76 -14.10
C GLU A 208 -5.07 2.94 -14.46
N ILE A 209 -5.61 3.66 -13.47
CA ILE A 209 -6.36 4.90 -13.71
C ILE A 209 -5.42 5.98 -14.27
N ALA A 210 -4.21 6.09 -13.74
CA ALA A 210 -3.21 7.05 -14.22
C ALA A 210 -2.80 6.79 -15.67
N LYS A 211 -2.76 5.53 -16.12
CA LYS A 211 -2.52 5.19 -17.53
C LYS A 211 -3.65 5.58 -18.48
N LYS A 212 -4.88 5.70 -17.96
CA LYS A 212 -6.08 5.98 -18.75
C LYS A 212 -6.52 7.44 -18.68
N THR A 213 -5.85 8.26 -17.88
CA THR A 213 -6.23 9.64 -17.63
C THR A 213 -5.00 10.53 -17.64
N GLU A 214 -5.17 11.82 -17.87
CA GLU A 214 -4.09 12.81 -17.75
C GLU A 214 -3.92 13.33 -16.30
N LYS A 215 -4.63 12.70 -15.35
CA LYS A 215 -4.68 13.17 -13.97
C LYS A 215 -3.41 12.79 -13.22
N PRO A 216 -2.82 13.72 -12.43
CA PRO A 216 -1.69 13.40 -11.54
C PRO A 216 -1.96 12.19 -10.64
N ILE A 217 -0.97 11.31 -10.47
CA ILE A 217 -1.09 10.09 -9.65
C ILE A 217 -1.52 10.44 -8.23
N ARG A 218 -0.93 11.49 -7.63
CA ARG A 218 -1.27 11.94 -6.27
C ARG A 218 -2.75 12.33 -6.13
N ASP A 219 -3.36 12.91 -7.17
CA ASP A 219 -4.75 13.33 -7.11
C ASP A 219 -5.70 12.14 -7.34
N ILE A 220 -5.28 11.16 -8.16
CA ILE A 220 -5.99 9.87 -8.27
C ILE A 220 -5.97 9.15 -6.92
N LEU A 221 -4.78 9.01 -6.33
CA LEU A 221 -4.55 8.35 -5.05
C LEU A 221 -5.37 9.00 -3.91
N TRP A 222 -5.40 10.33 -3.89
CA TRP A 222 -6.17 11.08 -2.91
C TRP A 222 -7.67 10.83 -3.05
N ASP A 223 -8.22 11.00 -4.25
CA ASP A 223 -9.66 10.82 -4.48
C ASP A 223 -10.11 9.37 -4.31
N PHE A 224 -9.19 8.43 -4.54
CA PHE A 224 -9.41 7.01 -4.30
C PHE A 224 -9.61 6.73 -2.80
N GLN A 225 -8.75 7.25 -1.93
CA GLN A 225 -8.76 6.94 -0.50
C GLN A 225 -9.71 7.80 0.33
N TRP A 226 -10.01 9.01 -0.15
CA TRP A 226 -10.73 9.99 0.64
C TRP A 226 -12.07 10.36 0.00
N LYS A 227 -13.02 10.72 0.84
CA LYS A 227 -14.30 11.33 0.44
C LYS A 227 -14.67 12.44 1.40
N LYS A 228 -15.58 13.32 0.97
CA LYS A 228 -16.21 14.28 1.88
C LYS A 228 -17.43 13.64 2.52
N ASP A 229 -17.61 13.84 3.83
CA ASP A 229 -18.85 13.48 4.53
C ASP A 229 -19.94 14.55 4.34
N GLY A 230 -21.09 14.36 4.99
CA GLY A 230 -22.21 15.31 4.90
C GLY A 230 -21.92 16.71 5.46
N ALA A 231 -20.85 16.86 6.26
CA ALA A 231 -20.36 18.14 6.76
C ALA A 231 -19.16 18.67 5.93
N ALA A 232 -18.95 18.13 4.73
CA ALA A 232 -17.83 18.43 3.84
C ALA A 232 -16.44 18.14 4.42
N ARG A 233 -16.36 17.37 5.52
CA ARG A 233 -15.09 16.98 6.15
C ARG A 233 -14.47 15.82 5.38
N LEU A 234 -13.16 15.82 5.27
CA LEU A 234 -12.45 14.73 4.63
C LEU A 234 -12.42 13.49 5.55
N VAL A 235 -12.90 12.37 5.05
CA VAL A 235 -12.94 11.09 5.75
C VAL A 235 -12.37 9.98 4.88
N TYR A 236 -11.66 9.04 5.51
CA TYR A 236 -11.11 7.89 4.81
C TYR A 236 -12.25 6.96 4.35
N ARG A 237 -12.12 6.40 3.15
CA ARG A 237 -13.03 5.38 2.60
C ARG A 237 -12.77 4.05 3.27
N LYS A 238 -13.38 3.84 4.43
CA LYS A 238 -13.28 2.58 5.20
C LYS A 238 -13.67 1.35 4.40
N GLU A 239 -14.52 1.52 3.39
CA GLU A 239 -14.89 0.44 2.46
C GLU A 239 -13.69 -0.21 1.79
N LEU A 240 -12.60 0.54 1.59
CA LEU A 240 -11.37 0.00 1.02
C LEU A 240 -10.69 -1.02 1.94
N LEU A 241 -10.88 -0.92 3.27
CA LEU A 241 -10.24 -1.83 4.23
C LEU A 241 -10.73 -3.26 4.09
N THR A 242 -11.97 -3.41 3.62
CA THR A 242 -12.66 -4.69 3.45
C THR A 242 -12.99 -5.00 2.00
N ASP A 243 -12.50 -4.21 1.04
CA ASP A 243 -12.77 -4.44 -0.38
C ASP A 243 -11.97 -5.66 -0.85
N ARG A 244 -12.66 -6.80 -0.94
CA ARG A 244 -12.12 -8.09 -1.40
C ARG A 244 -11.37 -7.97 -2.72
N SER A 245 -11.86 -7.17 -3.66
CA SER A 245 -11.26 -7.07 -5.00
C SER A 245 -9.84 -6.48 -4.95
N LEU A 246 -9.55 -5.60 -3.98
CA LEU A 246 -8.22 -5.06 -3.77
C LEU A 246 -7.25 -6.12 -3.23
N TYR A 247 -7.70 -6.96 -2.30
CA TYR A 247 -6.87 -8.06 -1.79
C TYR A 247 -6.59 -9.09 -2.87
N GLU A 248 -7.61 -9.51 -3.63
CA GLU A 248 -7.45 -10.48 -4.72
C GLU A 248 -6.48 -9.97 -5.80
N LYS A 249 -6.66 -8.71 -6.23
CA LYS A 249 -5.76 -8.05 -7.18
C LYS A 249 -4.33 -7.95 -6.65
N GLY A 250 -4.19 -7.63 -5.36
CA GLY A 250 -2.91 -7.60 -4.68
C GLY A 250 -2.23 -8.96 -4.64
N VAL A 251 -2.95 -10.00 -4.22
CA VAL A 251 -2.43 -11.38 -4.18
C VAL A 251 -1.98 -11.85 -5.56
N GLU A 252 -2.76 -11.59 -6.60
CA GLU A 252 -2.39 -11.91 -7.98
C GLU A 252 -1.07 -11.22 -8.38
N PHE A 253 -0.90 -9.96 -8.01
CA PHE A 253 0.32 -9.21 -8.27
C PHE A 253 1.53 -9.76 -7.52
N LEU A 254 1.38 -10.01 -6.22
CA LEU A 254 2.44 -10.55 -5.36
C LEU A 254 2.84 -11.97 -5.82
N ARG A 255 1.91 -12.75 -6.38
CA ARG A 255 2.19 -14.07 -6.95
C ARG A 255 3.11 -14.06 -8.17
N ARG A 256 3.30 -12.92 -8.84
CA ARG A 256 4.22 -12.82 -9.99
C ARG A 256 5.67 -13.09 -9.61
N VAL A 257 6.04 -12.76 -8.37
CA VAL A 257 7.41 -12.98 -7.84
C VAL A 257 7.46 -14.14 -6.85
N ASN A 258 6.34 -14.52 -6.24
CA ASN A 258 6.23 -15.69 -5.39
C ASN A 258 4.90 -16.42 -5.65
N PRO A 259 4.85 -17.42 -6.56
CA PRO A 259 3.61 -18.12 -6.90
C PRO A 259 2.90 -18.80 -5.72
N GLN A 260 3.62 -19.06 -4.63
CA GLN A 260 3.08 -19.66 -3.40
C GLN A 260 2.52 -18.63 -2.42
N TYR A 261 2.60 -17.33 -2.72
CA TYR A 261 1.99 -16.30 -1.88
C TYR A 261 0.47 -16.50 -1.84
N THR A 262 -0.08 -16.62 -0.63
CA THR A 262 -1.51 -16.79 -0.42
C THR A 262 -1.95 -15.99 0.80
N ILE A 263 -3.23 -15.64 0.82
CA ILE A 263 -3.95 -15.26 2.04
C ILE A 263 -5.05 -16.30 2.29
N PRO A 264 -5.41 -16.60 3.53
CA PRO A 264 -6.44 -17.60 3.83
C PRO A 264 -7.76 -17.26 3.13
N SER A 265 -8.38 -18.25 2.46
CA SER A 265 -9.69 -18.06 1.81
C SER A 265 -10.77 -17.61 2.79
N VAL A 266 -10.76 -18.16 4.01
CA VAL A 266 -11.67 -17.75 5.10
C VAL A 266 -11.61 -16.25 5.36
N PHE A 267 -10.43 -15.63 5.29
CA PHE A 267 -10.31 -14.18 5.46
C PHE A 267 -10.96 -13.42 4.29
N LEU A 268 -10.76 -13.87 3.05
CA LEU A 268 -11.40 -13.28 1.87
C LEU A 268 -12.93 -13.42 1.89
N ASP A 269 -13.45 -14.49 2.47
CA ASP A 269 -14.88 -14.71 2.62
C ASP A 269 -15.46 -13.81 3.73
N GLU A 270 -14.75 -13.64 4.85
CA GLU A 270 -15.11 -12.69 5.92
C GLU A 270 -15.21 -11.23 5.43
N LEU A 271 -14.38 -10.84 4.44
CA LEU A 271 -14.47 -9.52 3.80
C LEU A 271 -15.81 -9.31 3.07
N ARG A 272 -16.37 -10.38 2.46
CA ARG A 272 -17.59 -10.33 1.65
C ARG A 272 -18.84 -10.13 2.51
N GLU A 273 -18.86 -10.71 3.69
CA GLU A 273 -20.03 -10.72 4.59
C GLU A 273 -20.18 -9.42 5.39
N GLY A 274 -19.21 -8.51 5.29
CA GLY A 274 -19.21 -7.27 6.05
C GLY A 274 -19.06 -7.47 7.55
N CYS A 275 -18.73 -8.68 8.00
CA CYS A 275 -18.56 -9.05 9.42
C CYS A 275 -17.50 -8.18 10.11
N LEU A 276 -16.48 -7.74 9.37
CA LEU A 276 -15.40 -6.88 9.87
C LEU A 276 -15.78 -5.40 10.01
N TRP A 277 -16.91 -4.94 9.47
CA TRP A 277 -17.30 -3.52 9.48
C TRP A 277 -17.71 -2.99 10.85
N ARG A 278 -18.28 -3.85 11.71
CA ARG A 278 -18.90 -3.42 12.97
C ARG A 278 -17.88 -2.91 14.01
N ALA A 279 -16.59 -3.12 13.78
CA ALA A 279 -15.52 -2.77 14.71
C ALA A 279 -14.69 -1.54 14.32
N LEU A 280 -14.91 -0.93 13.15
CA LEU A 280 -14.07 0.18 12.67
C LEU A 280 -14.67 1.54 13.08
N THR A 281 -14.17 2.13 14.18
CA THR A 281 -14.55 3.50 14.64
C THR A 281 -14.14 4.57 13.63
N SER A 282 -14.75 5.77 13.68
CA SER A 282 -14.52 6.84 12.68
C SER A 282 -13.05 7.25 12.60
N ILE A 283 -12.43 6.99 11.45
CA ILE A 283 -11.08 7.45 11.12
C ILE A 283 -11.20 8.81 10.42
N ARG A 284 -10.63 9.86 11.01
CA ARG A 284 -10.65 11.23 10.47
C ARG A 284 -9.31 11.54 9.83
N ALA A 285 -9.31 12.32 8.76
CA ALA A 285 -8.09 12.91 8.22
C ALA A 285 -7.52 13.96 9.20
N PRO A 286 -6.21 14.25 9.17
CA PRO A 286 -5.64 15.44 9.78
C PRO A 286 -6.21 16.74 9.17
#